data_AF-A0A136L2J1-F1
#
_entry.id   AF-A0A136L2J1-F1
#
_cell.length_a   1.000
_cell.length_b   1.000
_cell.length_c   1.000
_cell.angle_alpha   90.00
_cell.angle_beta   90.00
_cell.angle_gamma   90.00
#
_symmetry.space_group_name_H-M   'P 1'
#
loop_
_entity.id
_entity.type
_entity.pdbx_description
1 polymer ?
#
loop_
_entity_poly.entity_id
_entity_poly.type
_entity_poly.pdbx_seq_one_letter_code
_entity_poly.pdbx_strand_id
1 'polypeptide(L)'
;TAALLLSDQSTFRSASSPRGLRRSWRAESGDGLIRSGAGVGPARPFAPVQTLPFLPALLCLLSAPVAFFAALAITANRSIASLLTVLLLISGAATLTGAFVSYAALALAVLFPVAAFVVCERLEAALPVRFLAVSGVSLIGGLCVAAVLTSPEYFVRGAVFSGVKLSLLGPIALVGAAAFVRYVGGWPSLKQPATWLQLSLGLLVLAAFGMLAIRTGNDNPAAVSDLELRFRAMLDALLYVRPRTKEFLIGHPMLVVSLGLMALHRSGNRKVGGWLALALALAWIGQTGIVNTLCHLHTPLSIGLTRVAVGLMTGGILGGALWLVARRALRPGGA
;
A
#
# COMPACT_ATOMS: atom_id res chain seq x y z
N THR A 1 1.94 -43.22 3.85
CA THR A 1 0.60 -43.75 3.53
C THR A 1 0.18 -44.73 4.62
N ALA A 2 -0.83 -44.33 5.40
CA ALA A 2 -1.81 -45.14 6.13
C ALA A 2 -1.49 -45.96 7.41
N ALA A 3 -0.27 -46.05 7.95
CA ALA A 3 -0.04 -46.92 9.15
C ALA A 3 0.20 -46.22 10.51
N LEU A 4 0.46 -44.90 10.56
CA LEU A 4 0.83 -44.20 11.80
C LEU A 4 -0.30 -43.38 12.46
N LEU A 5 -1.51 -43.40 11.88
CA LEU A 5 -2.66 -42.60 12.34
C LEU A 5 -3.71 -43.37 13.15
N LEU A 6 -3.49 -44.66 13.44
CA LEU A 6 -4.50 -45.52 14.07
C LEU A 6 -4.17 -46.01 15.48
N SER A 7 -3.00 -45.70 16.04
CA SER A 7 -2.63 -46.22 17.37
C SER A 7 -2.90 -45.26 18.54
N ASP A 8 -3.36 -44.03 18.32
CA ASP A 8 -3.43 -43.02 19.39
C ASP A 8 -4.81 -42.33 19.53
N GLN A 9 -5.89 -43.07 19.28
CA GLN A 9 -7.25 -42.60 19.60
C GLN A 9 -7.69 -42.97 21.04
N SER A 10 -6.94 -43.82 21.75
CA SER A 10 -7.31 -44.25 23.11
C SER A 10 -6.94 -43.22 24.20
N THR A 11 -5.94 -42.37 23.97
CA THR A 11 -5.49 -41.32 24.90
C THR A 11 -6.35 -40.05 24.83
N PHE A 12 -7.01 -39.79 23.70
CA PHE A 12 -7.85 -38.61 23.51
C PHE A 12 -9.19 -38.67 24.26
N ARG A 13 -9.63 -39.86 24.68
CA ARG A 13 -10.93 -40.07 25.36
C ARG A 13 -10.93 -39.72 26.85
N SER A 14 -9.77 -39.49 27.48
CA SER A 14 -9.72 -39.22 28.94
C SER A 14 -9.59 -37.74 29.32
N ALA A 15 -9.43 -36.82 28.38
CA ALA A 15 -9.24 -35.40 28.66
C ALA A 15 -10.52 -34.57 28.41
N SER A 16 -11.61 -34.87 29.13
CA SER A 16 -12.90 -34.17 29.02
C SER A 16 -12.91 -32.75 29.61
N SER A 17 -11.76 -32.20 30.00
CA SER A 17 -11.64 -30.80 30.45
C SER A 17 -10.69 -29.98 29.57
N PRO A 18 -11.01 -28.70 29.28
CA PRO A 18 -10.13 -27.80 28.52
C PRO A 18 -8.74 -27.57 29.14
N ARG A 19 -8.54 -27.97 30.40
CA ARG A 19 -7.24 -27.93 31.09
C ARG A 19 -6.42 -29.19 30.84
N GLY A 20 -7.07 -30.35 30.75
CA GLY A 20 -6.43 -31.64 30.44
C GLY A 20 -5.86 -31.65 29.01
N LEU A 21 -6.66 -31.23 28.04
CA LEU A 21 -6.24 -31.09 26.63
C LEU A 21 -5.05 -30.13 26.46
N ARG A 22 -5.01 -29.03 27.23
CA ARG A 22 -3.88 -28.08 27.22
C ARG A 22 -2.62 -28.59 27.89
N ARG A 23 -2.72 -29.62 28.73
CA ARG A 23 -1.56 -30.26 29.38
C ARG A 23 -1.01 -31.38 28.50
N SER A 24 -1.86 -32.24 27.94
CA SER A 24 -1.45 -33.28 27.00
C SER A 24 -0.75 -32.68 25.77
N TRP A 25 -1.35 -31.66 25.16
CA TRP A 25 -0.78 -31.00 23.98
C TRP A 25 0.59 -30.33 24.26
N ARG A 26 0.78 -29.81 25.48
CA ARG A 26 2.07 -29.21 25.90
C ARG A 26 3.15 -30.26 26.15
N ALA A 27 2.79 -31.39 26.75
CA ALA A 27 3.72 -32.50 26.96
C ALA A 27 4.15 -33.10 25.61
N GLU A 28 3.18 -33.35 24.73
CA GLU A 28 3.40 -33.95 23.41
C GLU A 28 4.21 -33.04 22.47
N SER A 29 3.94 -31.73 22.49
CA SER A 29 4.74 -30.75 21.74
C SER A 29 6.15 -30.58 22.32
N GLY A 30 6.29 -30.66 23.65
CA GLY A 30 7.58 -30.59 24.33
C GLY A 30 8.47 -31.78 23.98
N ASP A 31 7.93 -32.99 24.04
CA ASP A 31 8.64 -34.23 23.70
C ASP A 31 9.00 -34.28 22.20
N GLY A 32 8.14 -33.76 21.32
CA GLY A 32 8.43 -33.60 19.89
C GLY A 32 9.59 -32.64 19.60
N LEU A 33 9.66 -31.51 20.33
CA LEU A 33 10.74 -30.52 20.19
C LEU A 33 12.08 -31.04 20.71
N ILE A 34 12.07 -31.75 21.84
CA ILE A 34 13.28 -32.39 22.41
C ILE A 34 13.83 -33.47 21.47
N ARG A 35 12.95 -34.29 20.86
CA ARG A 35 13.36 -35.29 19.85
C ARG A 35 13.96 -34.68 18.59
N SER A 36 13.61 -33.45 18.23
CA SER A 36 14.22 -32.72 17.10
C SER A 36 15.55 -32.02 17.44
N GLY A 37 16.07 -32.16 18.65
CA GLY A 37 17.30 -31.48 19.09
C GLY A 37 17.11 -29.98 19.34
N ALA A 38 15.87 -29.50 19.42
CA ALA A 38 15.59 -28.10 19.74
C ALA A 38 15.71 -27.90 21.25
N GLY A 39 16.56 -26.96 21.67
CA GLY A 39 16.74 -26.62 23.07
C GLY A 39 15.47 -26.04 23.68
N VAL A 40 14.74 -26.84 24.45
CA VAL A 40 13.58 -26.38 25.21
C VAL A 40 14.10 -25.72 26.50
N GLY A 41 14.22 -24.40 26.48
CA GLY A 41 14.59 -23.58 27.63
C GLY A 41 13.40 -22.80 28.21
N PRO A 42 13.53 -22.22 29.42
CA PRO A 42 12.55 -21.26 29.91
C PRO A 42 12.38 -20.12 28.89
N ALA A 43 11.15 -19.68 28.66
CA ALA A 43 10.85 -18.60 27.73
C ALA A 43 11.68 -17.36 28.10
N ARG A 44 12.64 -17.00 27.25
CA ARG A 44 13.42 -15.77 27.39
C ARG A 44 12.78 -14.70 26.51
N PRO A 45 12.67 -13.44 26.97
CA PRO A 45 12.34 -12.33 26.08
C PRO A 45 13.31 -12.34 24.90
N PHE A 46 12.80 -12.05 23.69
CA PHE A 46 13.70 -11.82 22.55
C PHE A 46 14.71 -10.73 22.92
N ALA A 47 15.97 -10.91 22.50
CA ALA A 47 16.96 -9.87 22.66
C ALA A 47 16.40 -8.57 22.06
N PRO A 48 16.42 -7.45 22.81
CA PRO A 48 15.92 -6.19 22.29
C PRO A 48 16.70 -5.87 21.02
N VAL A 49 15.98 -5.80 19.89
CA VAL A 49 16.56 -5.30 18.65
C VAL A 49 17.02 -3.87 18.95
N GLN A 50 18.32 -3.60 18.81
CA GLN A 50 18.85 -2.27 19.00
C GLN A 50 18.31 -1.37 17.89
N THR A 51 17.25 -0.64 18.18
CA THR A 51 16.75 0.43 17.33
C THR A 51 17.28 1.75 17.83
N LEU A 52 17.54 2.69 16.91
CA LEU A 52 17.88 4.06 17.27
C LEU A 52 16.60 4.74 17.76
N PRO A 53 16.48 5.10 19.06
CA PRO A 53 15.21 5.58 19.63
C PRO A 53 14.77 6.93 19.05
N PHE A 54 15.70 7.72 18.53
CA PHE A 54 15.44 9.02 17.91
C PHE A 54 15.13 8.94 16.41
N LEU A 55 15.29 7.77 15.78
CA LEU A 55 15.13 7.63 14.33
C LEU A 55 13.72 8.03 13.83
N PRO A 56 12.61 7.64 14.49
CA PRO A 56 11.29 8.05 14.03
C PRO A 56 11.08 9.58 14.12
N ALA A 57 11.54 10.20 15.20
CA ALA A 57 11.48 11.65 15.37
C ALA A 57 12.29 12.38 14.30
N LEU A 58 13.50 11.89 13.99
CA LEU A 58 14.36 12.42 12.94
C LEU A 58 13.68 12.31 11.56
N LEU A 59 13.05 11.18 11.24
CA LEU A 59 12.35 11.00 9.97
C LEU A 59 11.15 11.95 9.82
N CYS A 60 10.38 12.17 10.90
CA CYS A 60 9.32 13.18 10.89
C CYS A 60 9.87 14.60 10.69
N LEU A 61 10.99 14.94 11.33
CA LEU A 61 11.65 16.24 11.17
C LEU A 61 12.12 16.45 9.73
N LEU A 62 12.81 15.46 9.15
CA LEU A 62 13.29 15.52 7.75
C LEU A 62 12.13 15.56 6.74
N SER A 63 10.97 15.00 7.09
CA SER A 63 9.77 15.02 6.25
C SER A 63 8.95 16.30 6.37
N ALA A 64 9.27 17.20 7.31
CA ALA A 64 8.49 18.42 7.56
C ALA A 64 8.40 19.37 6.35
N PRO A 65 9.47 19.64 5.57
CA PRO A 65 9.36 20.44 4.35
C PRO A 65 8.45 19.77 3.32
N VAL A 66 8.56 18.44 3.17
CA VAL A 66 7.72 17.66 2.26
C VAL A 66 6.24 17.76 2.69
N ALA A 67 5.96 17.66 3.99
CA ALA A 67 4.64 17.84 4.57
C ALA A 67 4.05 19.22 4.26
N PHE A 68 4.83 20.28 4.51
CA PHE A 68 4.40 21.63 4.28
C PHE A 68 4.08 21.89 2.80
N PHE A 69 5.00 21.53 1.89
CA PHE A 69 4.81 21.75 0.46
C PHE A 69 3.71 20.87 -0.13
N ALA A 70 3.58 19.62 0.31
CA ALA A 70 2.52 18.74 -0.13
C ALA A 70 1.14 19.26 0.32
N ALA A 71 1.00 19.59 1.60
CA ALA A 71 -0.24 20.14 2.15
C ALA A 71 -0.62 21.48 1.50
N LEU A 72 0.35 22.38 1.32
CA LEU A 72 0.13 23.65 0.64
C LEU A 72 -0.29 23.43 -0.81
N ALA A 73 0.35 22.49 -1.51
CA ALA A 73 0.00 22.18 -2.88
C ALA A 73 -1.45 21.69 -2.98
N ILE A 74 -1.91 20.81 -2.08
CA ILE A 74 -3.26 20.24 -2.11
C ILE A 74 -4.32 21.25 -1.68
N THR A 75 -4.11 21.94 -0.56
CA THR A 75 -5.14 22.75 0.12
C THR A 75 -5.13 24.21 -0.29
N ALA A 76 -4.04 24.69 -0.90
CA ALA A 76 -3.78 26.11 -1.17
C ALA A 76 -3.87 27.03 0.07
N ASN A 77 -3.89 26.47 1.28
CA ASN A 77 -4.03 27.22 2.53
C ASN A 77 -2.79 27.03 3.41
N ARG A 78 -2.04 28.13 3.61
CA ARG A 78 -0.80 28.14 4.40
C ARG A 78 -1.03 27.72 5.85
N SER A 79 -2.16 28.09 6.45
CA SER A 79 -2.48 27.76 7.85
C SER A 79 -2.78 26.28 8.04
N ILE A 80 -3.46 25.65 7.07
CA ILE A 80 -3.69 24.20 7.11
C ILE A 80 -2.37 23.46 6.88
N ALA A 81 -1.54 23.93 5.94
CA ALA A 81 -0.24 23.34 5.68
C ALA A 81 0.70 23.41 6.89
N SER A 82 0.75 24.56 7.58
CA SER A 82 1.54 24.71 8.81
C SER A 82 0.98 23.83 9.93
N LEU A 83 -0.33 23.79 10.13
CA LEU A 83 -0.98 22.94 11.13
C LEU A 83 -0.62 21.46 10.92
N LEU A 84 -0.78 20.93 9.70
CA LEU A 84 -0.46 19.52 9.39
C LEU A 84 1.03 19.21 9.59
N THR A 85 1.91 20.16 9.26
CA THR A 85 3.36 20.03 9.47
C THR A 85 3.71 20.01 10.96
N VAL A 86 3.09 20.89 11.76
CA VAL A 86 3.26 20.93 13.22
C VAL A 86 2.73 19.65 13.85
N LEU A 87 1.58 19.13 13.41
CA LEU A 87 1.05 17.85 13.90
C LEU A 87 1.98 16.67 13.58
N LEU A 88 2.61 16.65 12.41
CA LEU A 88 3.64 15.67 12.07
C LEU A 88 4.85 15.79 13.01
N LEU A 89 5.34 17.00 13.27
CA LEU A 89 6.46 17.24 14.16
C LEU A 89 6.14 16.86 15.62
N ILE A 90 4.95 17.18 16.11
CA ILE A 90 4.48 16.78 17.45
C ILE A 90 4.42 15.25 17.54
N SER A 91 3.83 14.60 16.54
CA SER A 91 3.76 13.14 16.48
C SER A 91 5.16 12.52 16.44
N GLY A 92 6.09 13.12 15.69
CA GLY A 92 7.49 12.74 15.62
C GLY A 92 8.21 12.90 16.97
N ALA A 93 8.09 14.06 17.62
CA ALA A 93 8.71 14.31 18.92
C ALA A 93 8.17 13.36 20.01
N ALA A 94 6.86 13.07 19.99
CA ALA A 94 6.24 12.12 20.91
C ALA A 94 6.79 10.68 20.77
N THR A 95 7.37 10.31 19.62
CA THR A 95 8.03 9.01 19.48
C THR A 95 9.27 8.84 20.35
N LEU A 96 9.89 9.92 20.81
CA LEU A 96 11.05 9.87 21.72
C LEU A 96 10.68 9.28 23.10
N THR A 97 9.41 9.37 23.50
CA THR A 97 8.90 8.76 24.73
C THR A 97 8.30 7.37 24.50
N GLY A 98 8.42 6.83 23.27
CA GLY A 98 7.77 5.59 22.83
C GLY A 98 6.29 5.76 22.46
N ALA A 99 5.71 6.94 22.68
CA ALA A 99 4.32 7.22 22.34
C ALA A 99 4.14 7.56 20.85
N PHE A 100 2.92 7.44 20.33
CA PHE A 100 2.54 7.93 18.99
C PHE A 100 3.29 7.36 17.77
N VAL A 101 4.12 6.31 17.92
CA VAL A 101 4.86 5.66 16.80
C VAL A 101 3.94 5.28 15.64
N SER A 102 2.77 4.67 15.95
CA SER A 102 1.76 4.33 14.94
C SER A 102 1.18 5.56 14.23
N TYR A 103 0.99 6.69 14.92
CA TYR A 103 0.48 7.92 14.30
C TYR A 103 1.53 8.58 13.41
N ALA A 104 2.80 8.61 13.84
CA ALA A 104 3.91 9.07 13.02
C ALA A 104 4.05 8.22 11.75
N ALA A 105 4.02 6.90 11.87
CA ALA A 105 4.03 5.97 10.74
C ALA A 105 2.85 6.21 9.78
N LEU A 106 1.64 6.38 10.32
CA LEU A 106 0.44 6.68 9.51
C LEU A 106 0.57 8.02 8.77
N ALA A 107 1.07 9.06 9.45
CA ALA A 107 1.25 10.38 8.86
C ALA A 107 2.24 10.32 7.69
N LEU A 108 3.37 9.64 7.84
CA LEU A 108 4.34 9.43 6.75
C LEU A 108 3.74 8.58 5.63
N ALA A 109 3.01 7.51 5.97
CA ALA A 109 2.39 6.61 5.00
C ALA A 109 1.35 7.33 4.12
N VAL A 110 0.69 8.37 4.64
CA VAL A 110 -0.21 9.22 3.86
C VAL A 110 0.54 10.33 3.13
N LEU A 111 1.49 10.95 3.81
CA LEU A 111 2.25 12.10 3.29
C LEU A 111 2.97 11.78 1.98
N PHE A 112 3.74 10.69 1.92
CA PHE A 112 4.60 10.44 0.78
C PHE A 112 3.84 10.15 -0.52
N PRO A 113 2.77 9.33 -0.52
CA PRO A 113 1.91 9.21 -1.70
C PRO A 113 1.25 10.54 -2.09
N VAL A 114 0.89 11.42 -1.14
CA VAL A 114 0.36 12.75 -1.47
C VAL A 114 1.45 13.66 -2.06
N ALA A 115 2.67 13.61 -1.54
CA ALA A 115 3.81 14.31 -2.10
C ALA A 115 4.17 13.79 -3.50
N ALA A 116 4.05 12.49 -3.75
CA ALA A 116 4.23 11.88 -5.05
C ALA A 116 3.23 12.43 -6.09
N PHE A 117 2.03 12.86 -5.66
CA PHE A 117 1.04 13.50 -6.54
C PHE A 117 1.51 14.90 -6.94
N VAL A 118 2.07 15.64 -6.00
CA VAL A 118 2.65 16.95 -6.29
C VAL A 118 3.82 16.82 -7.26
N VAL A 119 4.68 15.81 -7.10
CA VAL A 119 5.74 15.51 -8.06
C VAL A 119 5.17 15.10 -9.41
N CYS A 120 4.12 14.26 -9.42
CA CYS A 120 3.41 13.88 -10.64
C CYS A 120 2.93 15.10 -11.41
N GLU A 121 2.40 16.11 -10.73
CA GLU A 121 1.89 17.33 -11.36
C GLU A 121 2.97 18.36 -11.67
N ARG A 122 4.04 18.49 -10.89
CA ARG A 122 5.01 19.58 -11.10
C ARG A 122 6.24 19.19 -11.89
N LEU A 123 6.60 17.91 -11.89
CA LEU A 123 7.79 17.46 -12.61
C LEU A 123 7.54 17.44 -14.12
N GLU A 124 8.28 18.27 -14.84
CA GLU A 124 8.33 18.30 -16.29
C GLU A 124 9.54 17.48 -16.76
N ALA A 125 9.29 16.22 -17.09
CA ALA A 125 10.30 15.31 -17.61
C ALA A 125 9.65 14.30 -18.57
N ALA A 126 10.48 13.50 -19.25
CA ALA A 126 10.00 12.40 -20.05
C ALA A 126 9.14 11.44 -19.21
N LEU A 127 8.15 10.80 -19.85
CA LEU A 127 7.23 9.86 -19.21
C LEU A 127 7.92 8.83 -18.29
N PRO A 128 8.99 8.11 -18.71
CA PRO A 128 9.64 7.13 -17.83
C PRO A 128 10.29 7.78 -16.60
N VAL A 129 10.88 8.96 -16.76
CA VAL A 129 11.51 9.71 -15.64
C VAL A 129 10.44 10.13 -14.63
N ARG A 130 9.30 10.65 -15.10
CA ARG A 130 8.17 11.02 -14.22
C ARG A 130 7.60 9.80 -13.51
N PHE A 131 7.42 8.67 -14.21
CA PHE A 131 6.94 7.42 -13.63
C PHE A 131 7.85 6.92 -12.50
N LEU A 132 9.16 6.91 -12.73
CA LEU A 132 10.15 6.51 -11.74
C LEU A 132 10.24 7.51 -10.59
N ALA A 133 10.17 8.82 -10.84
CA ALA A 133 10.21 9.83 -9.80
C ALA A 133 9.01 9.72 -8.85
N VAL A 134 7.79 9.59 -9.38
CA VAL A 134 6.56 9.43 -8.57
C VAL A 134 6.63 8.15 -7.73
N SER A 135 7.05 7.04 -8.35
CA SER A 135 7.19 5.76 -7.66
C SER A 135 8.32 5.77 -6.64
N GLY A 136 9.42 6.49 -6.92
CA GLY A 136 10.56 6.68 -6.03
C GLY A 136 10.19 7.45 -4.76
N VAL A 137 9.38 8.51 -4.87
CA VAL A 137 8.87 9.24 -3.69
C VAL A 137 8.02 8.32 -2.80
N SER A 138 7.17 7.49 -3.41
CA SER A 138 6.36 6.52 -2.66
C SER A 138 7.22 5.41 -2.03
N LEU A 139 8.30 4.98 -2.70
CA LEU A 139 9.26 4.02 -2.18
C LEU A 139 10.01 4.57 -0.97
N ILE A 140 10.52 5.81 -1.06
CA ILE A 140 11.17 6.51 0.06
C ILE A 140 10.22 6.58 1.25
N GLY A 141 8.95 6.92 1.00
CA GLY A 141 7.93 6.93 2.05
C GLY A 141 7.72 5.57 2.71
N GLY A 142 7.63 4.50 1.93
CA GLY A 142 7.52 3.15 2.47
C GLY A 142 8.74 2.74 3.30
N LEU A 143 9.96 3.14 2.90
CA LEU A 143 11.18 2.91 3.68
C LEU A 143 11.20 3.70 4.98
N CYS A 144 10.77 4.97 4.96
CA CYS A 144 10.62 5.77 6.18
C CYS A 144 9.63 5.12 7.14
N VAL A 145 8.48 4.64 6.65
CA VAL A 145 7.47 3.97 7.47
C VAL A 145 7.99 2.65 8.03
N ALA A 146 8.67 1.85 7.22
CA ALA A 146 9.30 0.61 7.67
C ALA A 146 10.32 0.88 8.79
N ALA A 147 11.15 1.91 8.64
CA ALA A 147 12.11 2.33 9.67
C ALA A 147 11.44 2.78 10.97
N VAL A 148 10.35 3.57 10.88
CA VAL A 148 9.56 3.99 12.05
C VAL A 148 8.95 2.81 12.79
N LEU A 149 8.47 1.80 12.07
CA LEU A 149 7.80 0.64 12.65
C LEU A 149 8.75 -0.46 13.14
N THR A 150 10.09 -0.30 13.00
CA THR A 150 11.10 -1.32 13.32
C THR A 150 11.22 -1.63 14.84
N SER A 151 10.29 -1.15 15.69
CA SER A 151 10.29 -1.43 17.14
C SER A 151 9.93 -2.91 17.46
N PRO A 152 10.53 -3.51 18.51
CA PRO A 152 10.30 -4.91 18.89
C PRO A 152 8.82 -5.30 19.08
N GLU A 153 7.98 -4.35 19.51
CA GLU A 153 6.55 -4.52 19.75
C GLU A 153 5.75 -4.89 18.48
N TYR A 154 6.17 -4.37 17.32
CA TYR A 154 5.53 -4.65 16.03
C TYR A 154 6.09 -5.92 15.37
N PHE A 155 7.33 -6.32 15.70
CA PHE A 155 7.93 -7.56 15.18
C PHE A 155 7.27 -8.82 15.73
N VAL A 156 6.86 -8.83 17.00
CA VAL A 156 6.36 -10.03 17.72
C VAL A 156 4.82 -10.18 17.63
N ARG A 157 4.15 -9.43 16.74
CA ARG A 157 2.66 -9.34 16.64
C ARG A 157 1.97 -8.86 17.93
N GLY A 158 2.67 -8.23 18.86
CA GLY A 158 2.09 -7.70 20.10
C GLY A 158 1.15 -6.52 19.86
N ALA A 159 1.45 -5.69 18.85
CA ALA A 159 0.59 -4.60 18.40
C ALA A 159 0.39 -4.66 16.88
N VAL A 160 -0.86 -4.71 16.42
CA VAL A 160 -1.22 -4.60 14.99
C VAL A 160 -1.29 -3.12 14.63
N PHE A 161 -0.60 -2.69 13.57
CA PHE A 161 -0.73 -1.35 13.02
C PHE A 161 -2.20 -1.12 12.61
N SER A 162 -2.98 -0.43 13.45
CA SER A 162 -4.41 -0.18 13.21
C SER A 162 -4.66 0.76 12.03
N GLY A 163 -3.63 1.49 11.60
CA GLY A 163 -3.67 2.46 10.51
C GLY A 163 -3.62 1.89 9.08
N VAL A 164 -3.49 0.57 8.87
CA VAL A 164 -3.33 -0.02 7.51
C VAL A 164 -4.43 0.43 6.54
N LYS A 165 -5.67 0.50 7.01
CA LYS A 165 -6.80 0.93 6.15
C LYS A 165 -6.69 2.41 5.78
N LEU A 166 -6.33 3.26 6.73
CA LEU A 166 -6.19 4.69 6.50
C LEU A 166 -4.97 5.01 5.65
N SER A 167 -3.84 4.33 5.83
CA SER A 167 -2.65 4.52 5.00
C SER A 167 -2.87 4.08 3.55
N LEU A 168 -3.76 3.11 3.32
CA LEU A 168 -4.12 2.65 2.00
C LEU A 168 -5.18 3.53 1.32
N LEU A 169 -6.27 3.80 2.02
CA LEU A 169 -7.44 4.50 1.46
C LEU A 169 -7.27 6.02 1.45
N GLY A 170 -6.59 6.56 2.46
CA GLY A 170 -6.42 8.00 2.66
C GLY A 170 -5.81 8.69 1.43
N PRO A 171 -4.66 8.27 0.92
CA PRO A 171 -4.04 8.94 -0.22
C PRO A 171 -4.82 8.75 -1.52
N ILE A 172 -5.46 7.59 -1.73
CA ILE A 172 -6.31 7.35 -2.89
C ILE A 172 -7.49 8.35 -2.88
N ALA A 173 -8.15 8.51 -1.74
CA ALA A 173 -9.25 9.44 -1.58
C ALA A 173 -8.80 10.89 -1.75
N LEU A 174 -7.70 11.29 -1.10
CA LEU A 174 -7.17 12.66 -1.19
C LEU A 174 -6.76 13.03 -2.62
N VAL A 175 -6.04 12.14 -3.30
CA VAL A 175 -5.59 12.40 -4.67
C VAL A 175 -6.74 12.30 -5.66
N GLY A 176 -7.65 11.35 -5.48
CA GLY A 176 -8.88 11.27 -6.29
C GLY A 176 -9.72 12.54 -6.17
N ALA A 177 -9.93 13.04 -4.95
CA ALA A 177 -10.64 14.29 -4.70
C ALA A 177 -9.91 15.51 -5.28
N ALA A 178 -8.59 15.61 -5.07
CA ALA A 178 -7.78 16.70 -5.63
C ALA A 178 -7.82 16.68 -7.17
N ALA A 179 -7.72 15.50 -7.78
CA ALA A 179 -7.80 15.35 -9.23
C ALA A 179 -9.20 15.69 -9.76
N PHE A 180 -10.27 15.29 -9.05
CA PHE A 180 -11.64 15.65 -9.40
C PHE A 180 -11.86 17.16 -9.38
N VAL A 181 -11.41 17.86 -8.33
CA VAL A 181 -11.51 19.32 -8.25
C VAL A 181 -10.71 20.00 -9.37
N ARG A 182 -9.47 19.56 -9.62
CA ARG A 182 -8.53 20.23 -10.55
C ARG A 182 -8.81 19.98 -12.03
N TYR A 183 -9.18 18.76 -12.38
CA TYR A 183 -9.28 18.33 -13.78
C TYR A 183 -10.72 18.19 -14.26
N VAL A 184 -11.69 18.11 -13.35
CA VAL A 184 -13.13 18.02 -13.69
C VAL A 184 -13.88 19.28 -13.28
N GLY A 185 -13.44 20.02 -12.27
CA GLY A 185 -14.07 21.25 -11.78
C GLY A 185 -14.90 21.07 -10.49
N GLY A 186 -14.84 19.89 -9.86
CA GLY A 186 -15.45 19.65 -8.55
C GLY A 186 -16.98 19.48 -8.57
N TRP A 187 -17.63 19.81 -7.46
CA TRP A 187 -19.08 19.66 -7.26
C TRP A 187 -19.96 20.35 -8.32
N PRO A 188 -19.63 21.55 -8.83
CA PRO A 188 -20.40 22.18 -9.89
C PRO A 188 -20.50 21.33 -11.17
N SER A 189 -19.50 20.50 -11.44
CA SER A 189 -19.44 19.65 -12.63
C SER A 189 -20.42 18.48 -12.60
N LEU A 190 -20.97 18.13 -11.42
CA LEU A 190 -22.02 17.10 -11.31
C LEU A 190 -23.34 17.50 -11.97
N LYS A 191 -23.52 18.79 -12.26
CA LYS A 191 -24.69 19.30 -13.00
C LYS A 191 -24.58 19.11 -14.51
N GLN A 192 -23.40 18.71 -14.99
CA GLN A 192 -23.17 18.46 -16.42
C GLN A 192 -23.48 16.97 -16.73
N PRO A 193 -24.05 16.67 -17.91
CA PRO A 193 -24.35 15.30 -18.28
C PRO A 193 -23.06 14.47 -18.37
N ALA A 194 -22.92 13.50 -17.46
CA ALA A 194 -21.83 12.54 -17.48
C ALA A 194 -22.11 11.46 -18.54
N THR A 195 -21.06 11.03 -19.25
CA THR A 195 -21.21 9.89 -20.17
C THR A 195 -21.44 8.60 -19.36
N TRP A 196 -22.27 7.69 -19.87
CA TRP A 196 -22.52 6.38 -19.26
C TRP A 196 -21.23 5.59 -18.96
N LEU A 197 -20.20 5.79 -19.79
CA LEU A 197 -18.89 5.17 -19.62
C LEU A 197 -18.11 5.76 -18.42
N GLN A 198 -18.18 7.08 -18.20
CA GLN A 198 -17.58 7.70 -17.01
C GLN A 198 -18.31 7.29 -15.73
N LEU A 199 -19.63 7.18 -15.78
CA LEU A 199 -20.43 6.76 -14.63
C LEU A 199 -20.15 5.31 -14.23
N SER A 200 -20.15 4.40 -15.21
CA SER A 200 -19.84 2.98 -14.98
C SER A 200 -18.42 2.76 -14.47
N LEU A 201 -17.44 3.49 -14.98
CA LEU A 201 -16.07 3.42 -14.48
C LEU A 201 -15.89 4.09 -13.11
N GLY A 202 -16.59 5.18 -12.83
CA GLY A 202 -16.63 5.78 -11.51
C GLY A 202 -17.19 4.81 -10.47
N LEU A 203 -18.26 4.09 -10.84
CA LEU A 203 -18.83 3.02 -10.03
C LEU A 203 -17.84 1.85 -9.85
N LEU A 204 -17.08 1.49 -10.90
CA LEU A 204 -16.04 0.47 -10.82
C LEU A 204 -14.92 0.88 -9.85
N VAL A 205 -14.48 2.14 -9.87
CA VAL A 205 -13.49 2.65 -8.91
C VAL A 205 -14.04 2.63 -7.49
N LEU A 206 -15.30 3.04 -7.30
CA LEU A 206 -15.95 2.99 -6.00
C LEU A 206 -16.08 1.54 -5.49
N ALA A 207 -16.45 0.61 -6.37
CA ALA A 207 -16.52 -0.82 -6.06
C ALA A 207 -15.13 -1.39 -5.73
N ALA A 208 -14.09 -1.03 -6.49
CA ALA A 208 -12.71 -1.43 -6.21
C ALA A 208 -12.23 -0.88 -4.86
N PHE A 209 -12.57 0.37 -4.54
CA PHE A 209 -12.28 1.00 -3.26
C PHE A 209 -13.01 0.32 -2.10
N GLY A 210 -14.31 0.00 -2.28
CA GLY A 210 -15.11 -0.75 -1.32
C GLY A 210 -14.56 -2.17 -1.08
N MET A 211 -14.23 -2.89 -2.14
CA MET A 211 -13.60 -4.21 -2.04
C MET A 211 -12.24 -4.13 -1.33
N LEU A 212 -11.46 -3.10 -1.59
CA LEU A 212 -10.18 -2.87 -0.92
C LEU A 212 -10.38 -2.65 0.59
N ALA A 213 -11.38 -1.85 0.97
CA ALA A 213 -11.72 -1.58 2.37
C ALA A 213 -12.21 -2.83 3.13
N ILE A 214 -12.98 -3.70 2.45
CA ILE A 214 -13.52 -4.95 3.02
C ILE A 214 -12.42 -6.01 3.15
N ARG A 215 -11.62 -6.24 2.09
CA ARG A 215 -10.60 -7.31 2.08
C ARG A 215 -9.35 -7.00 2.92
N THR A 216 -9.01 -5.74 3.16
CA THR A 216 -7.81 -5.40 3.96
C THR A 216 -8.00 -5.50 5.47
N GLY A 217 -9.24 -5.68 5.94
CA GLY A 217 -9.54 -5.87 7.37
C GLY A 217 -9.82 -7.31 7.77
N ASN A 218 -9.89 -8.24 6.83
CA ASN A 218 -10.22 -9.63 7.09
C ASN A 218 -9.22 -10.50 6.33
N ASP A 219 -8.21 -11.02 7.03
CA ASP A 219 -7.44 -12.17 6.56
C ASP A 219 -8.41 -13.37 6.50
N ASN A 220 -9.25 -13.41 5.47
CA ASN A 220 -10.10 -14.55 5.18
C ASN A 220 -9.56 -15.24 3.92
N PRO A 221 -8.77 -16.32 4.08
CA PRO A 221 -8.29 -17.14 2.97
C PRO A 221 -9.43 -17.78 2.15
N ALA A 222 -10.68 -17.77 2.63
CA ALA A 222 -11.76 -18.59 2.10
C ALA A 222 -12.61 -17.95 0.98
N ALA A 223 -12.28 -16.76 0.48
CA ALA A 223 -13.07 -16.07 -0.55
C ALA A 223 -12.26 -15.78 -1.82
N VAL A 224 -11.40 -16.71 -2.23
CA VAL A 224 -10.59 -16.60 -3.46
C VAL A 224 -11.25 -17.46 -4.53
N SER A 225 -11.61 -16.88 -5.68
CA SER A 225 -12.13 -17.64 -6.81
C SER A 225 -11.04 -18.59 -7.34
N ASP A 226 -11.44 -19.77 -7.82
CA ASP A 226 -10.53 -20.80 -8.36
C ASP A 226 -9.70 -20.27 -9.55
N LEU A 227 -10.24 -19.30 -10.29
CA LEU A 227 -9.58 -18.56 -11.36
C LEU A 227 -8.48 -17.61 -10.82
N GLU A 228 -8.73 -16.98 -9.67
CA GLU A 228 -7.75 -16.14 -8.98
C GLU A 228 -6.60 -17.00 -8.43
N LEU A 229 -6.86 -18.22 -7.95
CA LEU A 229 -5.85 -19.20 -7.54
C LEU A 229 -4.97 -19.66 -8.71
N ARG A 230 -5.56 -19.97 -9.87
CA ARG A 230 -4.81 -20.38 -11.07
C ARG A 230 -3.96 -19.26 -11.65
N PHE A 231 -4.50 -18.04 -11.71
CA PHE A 231 -3.73 -16.86 -12.13
C PHE A 231 -2.56 -16.58 -11.16
N ARG A 232 -2.78 -16.78 -9.85
CA ARG A 232 -1.70 -16.69 -8.84
C ARG A 232 -0.61 -17.74 -9.08
N ALA A 233 -0.98 -19.00 -9.33
CA ALA A 233 -0.02 -20.07 -9.61
C ALA A 233 0.79 -19.82 -10.89
N MET A 234 0.15 -19.27 -11.94
CA MET A 234 0.84 -18.88 -13.18
C MET A 234 1.87 -17.76 -12.92
N LEU A 235 1.49 -16.75 -12.12
CA LEU A 235 2.41 -15.66 -11.78
C LEU A 235 3.57 -16.11 -10.90
N ASP A 236 3.34 -17.04 -9.96
CA ASP A 236 4.40 -17.62 -9.13
C ASP A 236 5.38 -18.46 -9.97
N ALA A 237 4.91 -19.08 -11.06
CA ALA A 237 5.76 -19.83 -11.99
C ALA A 237 6.59 -18.92 -12.93
N LEU A 238 6.06 -17.74 -13.28
CA LEU A 238 6.74 -16.78 -14.19
C LEU A 238 7.64 -15.77 -13.46
N LEU A 239 7.37 -15.47 -12.19
CA LEU A 239 8.03 -14.40 -11.44
C LEU A 239 8.61 -14.93 -10.12
N TYR A 240 9.89 -14.68 -9.88
CA TYR A 240 10.62 -15.10 -8.68
C TYR A 240 9.97 -14.65 -7.35
N VAL A 241 9.28 -13.51 -7.35
CA VAL A 241 8.50 -13.01 -6.21
C VAL A 241 7.15 -12.51 -6.70
N ARG A 242 6.07 -13.06 -6.13
CA ARG A 242 4.69 -12.70 -6.41
C ARG A 242 4.44 -11.18 -6.35
N PRO A 243 4.08 -10.51 -7.47
CA PRO A 243 3.56 -9.15 -7.44
C PRO A 243 2.17 -9.13 -6.81
N ARG A 244 1.84 -8.08 -6.06
CA ARG A 244 0.45 -7.84 -5.69
C ARG A 244 -0.31 -7.47 -6.96
N THR A 245 -1.19 -8.37 -7.41
CA THR A 245 -1.93 -8.30 -8.69
C THR A 245 -2.62 -6.96 -8.91
N LYS A 246 -3.13 -6.33 -7.85
CA LYS A 246 -3.78 -5.01 -7.89
C LYS A 246 -2.84 -3.84 -8.24
N GLU A 247 -1.56 -3.92 -7.87
CA GLU A 247 -0.57 -2.86 -8.12
C GLU A 247 -0.02 -2.97 -9.54
N PHE A 248 0.31 -4.20 -9.96
CA PHE A 248 0.81 -4.52 -11.30
C PHE A 248 -0.25 -4.33 -12.40
N LEU A 249 -1.48 -4.82 -12.21
CA LEU A 249 -2.48 -4.81 -13.29
C LEU A 249 -3.21 -3.48 -13.44
N ILE A 250 -3.35 -2.72 -12.35
CA ILE A 250 -4.19 -1.52 -12.32
C ILE A 250 -3.36 -0.30 -11.92
N GLY A 251 -2.73 -0.32 -10.75
CA GLY A 251 -2.04 0.86 -10.21
C GLY A 251 -0.95 1.45 -11.13
N HIS A 252 0.13 0.71 -11.37
CA HIS A 252 1.25 1.21 -12.16
C HIS A 252 0.92 1.46 -13.64
N PRO A 253 0.13 0.61 -14.33
CA PRO A 253 -0.31 0.90 -15.69
C PRO A 253 -1.12 2.19 -15.78
N MET A 254 -2.04 2.41 -14.83
CA MET A 254 -2.84 3.63 -14.80
C MET A 254 -2.01 4.87 -14.44
N LEU A 255 -0.90 4.72 -13.70
CA LEU A 255 0.04 5.83 -13.53
C LEU A 255 0.61 6.28 -14.89
N VAL A 256 1.08 5.35 -15.72
CA VAL A 256 1.60 5.68 -17.05
C VAL A 256 0.53 6.36 -17.92
N VAL A 257 -0.68 5.81 -17.95
CA VAL A 257 -1.81 6.41 -18.69
C VAL A 257 -2.13 7.80 -18.17
N SER A 258 -2.15 8.00 -16.84
CA SER A 258 -2.44 9.30 -16.23
C SER A 258 -1.39 10.35 -16.60
N LEU A 259 -0.10 10.00 -16.64
CA LEU A 259 0.97 10.89 -17.07
C LEU A 259 0.80 11.31 -18.54
N GLY A 260 0.38 10.38 -19.40
CA GLY A 260 0.08 10.65 -20.80
C GLY A 260 -1.14 11.57 -20.97
N LEU A 261 -2.24 11.25 -20.31
CA LEU A 261 -3.46 12.08 -20.33
C LEU A 261 -3.20 13.48 -19.76
N MET A 262 -2.34 13.59 -18.75
CA MET A 262 -1.92 14.88 -18.19
C MET A 262 -1.15 15.72 -19.21
N ALA A 263 -0.30 15.11 -20.03
CA ALA A 263 0.38 15.82 -21.12
C ALA A 263 -0.62 16.36 -22.16
N LEU A 264 -1.62 15.55 -22.56
CA LEU A 264 -2.69 15.99 -23.47
C LEU A 264 -3.58 17.09 -22.87
N HIS A 265 -3.87 17.00 -21.57
CA HIS A 265 -4.65 18.01 -20.88
C HIS A 265 -3.90 19.37 -20.86
N ARG A 266 -2.58 19.34 -20.63
CA ARG A 266 -1.73 20.54 -20.66
C ARG A 266 -1.59 21.14 -22.06
N SER A 267 -1.61 20.32 -23.10
CA SER A 267 -1.57 20.80 -24.49
C SER A 267 -2.91 21.39 -24.97
N GLY A 268 -3.90 21.58 -24.07
CA GLY A 268 -5.16 22.25 -24.37
C GLY A 268 -6.37 21.33 -24.55
N ASN A 269 -6.19 20.00 -24.57
CA ASN A 269 -7.31 19.07 -24.72
C ASN A 269 -8.06 18.89 -23.39
N ARG A 270 -8.93 19.83 -23.03
CA ARG A 270 -9.68 19.80 -21.76
C ARG A 270 -10.66 18.62 -21.65
N LYS A 271 -11.06 18.01 -22.78
CA LYS A 271 -12.00 16.87 -22.81
C LYS A 271 -11.47 15.62 -22.10
N VAL A 272 -10.15 15.49 -21.92
CA VAL A 272 -9.56 14.35 -21.21
C VAL A 272 -9.55 14.50 -19.68
N GLY A 273 -10.01 15.63 -19.13
CA GLY A 273 -9.96 15.92 -17.69
C GLY A 273 -10.64 14.86 -16.80
N GLY A 274 -11.83 14.40 -17.17
CA GLY A 274 -12.53 13.32 -16.47
C GLY A 274 -11.77 11.98 -16.49
N TRP A 275 -11.23 11.63 -17.65
CA TRP A 275 -10.40 10.43 -17.84
C TRP A 275 -9.10 10.50 -17.03
N LEU A 276 -8.48 11.68 -16.98
CA LEU A 276 -7.29 11.95 -16.20
C LEU A 276 -7.57 11.78 -14.70
N ALA A 277 -8.65 12.35 -14.18
CA ALA A 277 -9.01 12.23 -12.77
C ALA A 277 -9.25 10.76 -12.35
N LEU A 278 -9.97 10.01 -13.18
CA LEU A 278 -10.19 8.58 -12.98
C LEU A 278 -8.87 7.79 -13.01
N ALA A 279 -8.02 8.05 -14.00
CA ALA A 279 -6.72 7.40 -14.15
C ALA A 279 -5.82 7.68 -12.94
N LEU A 280 -5.82 8.90 -12.41
CA LEU A 280 -5.07 9.27 -11.21
C LEU A 280 -5.58 8.55 -9.95
N ALA A 281 -6.90 8.45 -9.77
CA ALA A 281 -7.45 7.71 -8.64
C ALA A 281 -7.03 6.23 -8.65
N LEU A 282 -7.08 5.59 -9.82
CA LEU A 282 -6.62 4.21 -10.01
C LEU A 282 -5.10 4.08 -9.85
N ALA A 283 -4.33 5.04 -10.39
CA ALA A 283 -2.88 5.07 -10.27
C ALA A 283 -2.42 5.07 -8.82
N TRP A 284 -3.16 5.77 -7.95
CA TRP A 284 -2.82 5.87 -6.53
C TRP A 284 -2.98 4.57 -5.75
N ILE A 285 -3.75 3.59 -6.26
CA ILE A 285 -3.76 2.23 -5.70
C ILE A 285 -2.37 1.60 -5.78
N GLY A 286 -1.62 1.86 -6.87
CA GLY A 286 -0.25 1.40 -7.03
C GLY A 286 0.72 2.11 -6.08
N GLN A 287 0.59 3.43 -5.96
CA GLN A 287 1.49 4.25 -5.14
C GLN A 287 1.34 3.97 -3.64
N THR A 288 0.10 3.85 -3.16
CA THR A 288 -0.16 3.43 -1.77
C THR A 288 0.19 1.97 -1.54
N GLY A 289 0.09 1.13 -2.58
CA GLY A 289 0.55 -0.26 -2.57
C GLY A 289 2.05 -0.41 -2.32
N ILE A 290 2.89 0.46 -2.91
CA ILE A 290 4.34 0.49 -2.65
C ILE A 290 4.59 0.71 -1.16
N VAL A 291 4.02 1.78 -0.59
CA VAL A 291 4.18 2.10 0.85
C VAL A 291 3.68 0.94 1.71
N ASN A 292 2.47 0.46 1.44
CA ASN A 292 1.84 -0.60 2.22
C ASN A 292 2.60 -1.93 2.15
N THR A 293 3.26 -2.23 1.02
CA THR A 293 4.12 -3.41 0.91
C THR A 293 5.30 -3.34 1.88
N LEU A 294 5.86 -2.15 2.11
CA LEU A 294 6.95 -1.94 3.06
C LEU A 294 6.49 -1.79 4.52
N CYS A 295 5.20 -1.53 4.76
CA CYS A 295 4.62 -1.55 6.11
C CYS A 295 4.50 -2.99 6.69
N HIS A 296 4.57 -4.03 5.87
CA HIS A 296 4.47 -5.42 6.32
C HIS A 296 5.84 -5.96 6.77
N LEU A 297 6.21 -5.63 8.01
CA LEU A 297 7.52 -5.97 8.58
C LEU A 297 7.80 -7.48 8.73
N HIS A 298 6.78 -8.32 8.65
CA HIS A 298 6.95 -9.78 8.71
C HIS A 298 7.55 -10.38 7.43
N THR A 299 7.50 -9.65 6.32
CA THR A 299 8.20 -10.05 5.10
C THR A 299 9.58 -9.39 5.04
N PRO A 300 10.65 -10.15 4.73
CA PRO A 300 11.98 -9.58 4.54
C PRO A 300 11.97 -8.39 3.58
N LEU A 301 12.68 -7.32 3.94
CA LEU A 301 12.72 -6.08 3.16
C LEU A 301 13.17 -6.33 1.71
N SER A 302 14.13 -7.24 1.50
CA SER A 302 14.59 -7.67 0.18
C SER A 302 13.43 -8.16 -0.70
N ILE A 303 12.57 -9.02 -0.17
CA ILE A 303 11.40 -9.56 -0.87
C ILE A 303 10.39 -8.44 -1.18
N GLY A 304 10.18 -7.52 -0.23
CA GLY A 304 9.33 -6.34 -0.43
C GLY A 304 9.83 -5.46 -1.57
N LEU A 305 11.13 -5.16 -1.61
CA LEU A 305 11.76 -4.36 -2.65
C LEU A 305 11.72 -5.05 -4.01
N THR A 306 12.01 -6.37 -4.07
CA THR A 306 11.88 -7.14 -5.32
C THR A 306 10.44 -7.10 -5.84
N ARG A 307 9.44 -7.21 -4.96
CA ARG A 307 8.02 -7.10 -5.35
C ARG A 307 7.71 -5.74 -5.97
N VAL A 308 8.19 -4.64 -5.36
CA VAL A 308 8.01 -3.29 -5.90
C VAL A 308 8.70 -3.16 -7.25
N ALA A 309 9.95 -3.62 -7.38
CA ALA A 309 10.70 -3.55 -8.64
C ALA A 309 10.00 -4.31 -9.77
N VAL A 310 9.60 -5.57 -9.53
CA VAL A 310 8.85 -6.36 -10.51
C VAL A 310 7.52 -5.70 -10.86
N GLY A 311 6.78 -5.19 -9.87
CA GLY A 311 5.53 -4.48 -10.09
C GLY A 311 5.68 -3.22 -10.94
N LEU A 312 6.73 -2.43 -10.71
CA LEU A 312 7.04 -1.23 -11.49
C LEU A 312 7.45 -1.55 -12.92
N MET A 313 8.31 -2.55 -13.12
CA MET A 313 8.74 -2.95 -14.47
C MET A 313 7.57 -3.46 -15.30
N THR A 314 6.86 -4.45 -14.76
CA THR A 314 5.75 -5.09 -15.46
C THR A 314 4.58 -4.12 -15.67
N GLY A 315 4.25 -3.30 -14.66
CA GLY A 315 3.22 -2.28 -14.74
C GLY A 315 3.58 -1.12 -15.68
N GLY A 316 4.86 -0.75 -15.74
CA GLY A 316 5.39 0.23 -16.69
C GLY A 316 5.25 -0.24 -18.15
N ILE A 317 5.58 -1.50 -18.43
CA ILE A 317 5.42 -2.11 -19.76
C ILE A 317 3.95 -2.15 -20.17
N LEU A 318 3.07 -2.69 -19.31
CA LEU A 318 1.63 -2.73 -19.59
C LEU A 318 1.03 -1.34 -19.74
N GLY A 319 1.41 -0.40 -18.87
CA GLY A 319 0.97 0.99 -18.94
C GLY A 319 1.42 1.68 -20.22
N GLY A 320 2.66 1.42 -20.66
CA GLY A 320 3.19 1.90 -21.93
C GLY A 320 2.38 1.38 -23.12
N ALA A 321 2.10 0.06 -23.16
CA ALA A 321 1.27 -0.54 -24.20
C ALA A 321 -0.15 0.05 -24.21
N LEU A 322 -0.79 0.17 -23.04
CA LEU A 322 -2.12 0.76 -22.88
C LEU A 322 -2.15 2.21 -23.33
N TRP A 323 -1.13 3.00 -22.96
CA TRP A 323 -0.99 4.39 -23.39
C TRP A 323 -0.80 4.51 -24.90
N LEU A 324 -0.03 3.61 -25.54
CA LEU A 324 0.13 3.59 -26.99
C LEU A 324 -1.16 3.29 -27.74
N VAL A 325 -2.06 2.49 -27.16
CA VAL A 325 -3.41 2.26 -27.72
C VAL A 325 -4.31 3.47 -27.47
N ALA A 326 -4.37 3.96 -26.23
CA ALA A 326 -5.19 5.11 -25.86
C ALA A 326 -4.83 6.38 -26.65
N ARG A 327 -3.53 6.67 -26.84
CA ARG A 327 -3.07 7.82 -27.62
C ARG A 327 -3.50 7.75 -29.09
N ARG A 328 -3.65 6.55 -29.66
CA ARG A 328 -4.10 6.38 -31.05
C ARG A 328 -5.59 6.66 -31.17
N ALA A 329 -6.40 6.19 -30.22
CA ALA A 329 -7.83 6.47 -30.18
C ALA A 329 -8.15 7.95 -29.87
N LEU A 330 -7.26 8.64 -29.15
CA LEU A 330 -7.41 10.06 -28.77
C LEU A 330 -6.80 11.03 -29.78
N ARG A 331 -6.09 10.55 -30.80
CA ARG A 331 -5.70 11.40 -31.93
C ARG A 331 -6.99 11.77 -32.67
N PRO A 332 -7.28 13.06 -32.91
CA PRO A 332 -8.32 13.41 -33.86
C PRO A 332 -7.97 12.69 -35.16
N GLY A 333 -8.96 12.01 -35.75
CA GLY A 333 -8.78 11.25 -36.98
C GLY A 333 -7.93 12.05 -37.96
N GLY A 334 -6.83 11.45 -38.42
CA GLY A 334 -6.22 11.90 -39.66
C GLY A 334 -7.28 11.87 -40.75
N ALA A 335 -7.25 12.90 -41.58
CA ALA A 335 -8.07 13.06 -42.78
C ALA A 335 -8.34 11.75 -43.53
#